data_AF-A0A7Y4ND73-F1
#
_entry.id   AF-A0A7Y4ND73-F1
#
_cell.length_a   1.000
_cell.length_b   1.000
_cell.length_c   1.000
_cell.angle_alpha   90.00
_cell.angle_beta   90.00
_cell.angle_gamma   90.00
#
_symmetry.space_group_name_H-M   'P 1'
#
loop_
_entity.id
_entity.type
_entity.pdbx_description
1 polymer ?
#
loop_
_entity_poly.entity_id
_entity_poly.type
_entity_poly.pdbx_seq_one_letter_code
_entity_poly.pdbx_strand_id
1 'polypeptide(L)' 'MEHAGLIGKSIDEVEAVLGTADNITLNPSSQTFEYYPYPYLPFSKVQVFSSRGVVTGVEMFDD' A
#
# COMPACT_ATOMS: atom_id res chain seq x y z
N MET A 1 8.36 13.15 -3.67
CA MET A 1 8.82 11.89 -4.28
C MET A 1 7.58 11.11 -4.67
N GLU A 2 7.59 10.54 -5.88
CA GLU A 2 6.42 10.12 -6.65
C GLU A 2 5.71 8.88 -6.06
N HIS A 3 4.51 9.07 -5.48
CA HIS A 3 3.56 7.95 -5.30
C HIS A 3 3.00 7.43 -6.65
N ALA A 4 3.37 8.06 -7.77
CA ALA A 4 2.95 7.71 -9.12
C ALA A 4 3.52 6.36 -9.63
N GLY A 5 4.57 5.81 -9.00
CA GLY A 5 5.23 4.59 -9.46
C GLY A 5 4.48 3.29 -9.15
N LEU A 6 3.52 3.30 -8.22
CA LEU A 6 2.84 2.08 -7.75
C LEU A 6 1.47 1.84 -8.38
N ILE A 7 0.80 2.89 -8.88
CA ILE A 7 -0.51 2.77 -9.51
C ILE A 7 -0.39 1.96 -10.80
N GLY A 8 -1.29 0.98 -11.00
CA GLY A 8 -1.28 0.07 -12.14
C GLY A 8 -0.40 -1.18 -11.97
N LYS A 9 0.37 -1.28 -10.89
CA LYS A 9 1.16 -2.48 -10.56
C LYS A 9 0.35 -3.55 -9.84
N SER A 10 0.89 -4.77 -9.78
CA SER A 10 0.37 -5.80 -8.87
C SER A 10 0.81 -5.53 -7.43
N ILE A 11 0.14 -6.19 -6.48
CA ILE A 11 0.54 -6.13 -5.07
C ILE A 11 1.91 -6.74 -4.82
N ASP A 12 2.29 -7.80 -5.53
CA ASP A 12 3.62 -8.41 -5.39
C ASP A 12 4.75 -7.41 -5.70
N GLU A 13 4.54 -6.54 -6.69
CA GLU A 13 5.50 -5.47 -7.02
C GLU A 13 5.54 -4.38 -5.93
N VAL A 14 4.40 -4.09 -5.29
CA VAL A 14 4.35 -3.15 -4.16
C VAL A 14 5.11 -3.73 -2.98
N GLU A 15 4.91 -5.01 -2.66
CA GLU A 15 5.56 -5.65 -1.52
C GLU A 15 7.07 -5.81 -1.73
N ALA A 16 7.54 -5.89 -2.98
CA ALA A 16 8.97 -5.83 -3.28
C ALA A 16 9.61 -4.48 -2.92
N VAL A 17 8.81 -3.40 -2.83
CA VAL A 17 9.27 -2.04 -2.50
C VAL A 17 9.04 -1.70 -1.03
N LEU A 18 7.84 -1.99 -0.52
CA LEU A 18 7.41 -1.60 0.82
C LEU A 18 7.59 -2.71 1.88
N GLY A 19 7.90 -3.94 1.45
CA GLY A 19 7.83 -5.12 2.30
C GLY A 19 6.41 -5.70 2.33
N THR A 20 6.20 -6.71 3.17
CA THR A 20 4.88 -7.33 3.33
C THR A 20 3.92 -6.40 4.05
N ALA A 21 2.65 -6.38 3.64
CA ALA A 21 1.64 -5.59 4.33
C ALA A 21 1.42 -6.08 5.77
N ASP A 22 1.29 -5.14 6.70
CA ASP A 22 1.01 -5.43 8.11
C ASP A 22 -0.46 -5.80 8.32
N ASN A 23 -1.36 -5.11 7.61
CA ASN A 23 -2.79 -5.40 7.62
C ASN A 23 -3.35 -5.44 6.19
N ILE A 24 -4.27 -6.36 5.96
CA ILE A 24 -4.98 -6.50 4.69
C ILE A 24 -6.49 -6.52 4.97
N THR A 25 -7.20 -5.55 4.40
CA THR A 25 -8.66 -5.51 4.42
C THR A 25 -9.21 -5.94 3.07
N LEU A 26 -10.02 -7.00 3.04
CA LEU A 26 -10.61 -7.55 1.83
C LEU A 26 -12.07 -7.12 1.68
N ASN A 27 -12.40 -6.52 0.54
CA ASN A 27 -13.76 -6.25 0.10
C ASN A 27 -14.06 -7.07 -1.18
N PRO A 28 -15.34 -7.34 -1.51
CA PRO A 28 -15.70 -8.17 -2.67
C PRO A 28 -15.13 -7.67 -4.02
N SER A 29 -14.82 -6.37 -4.14
CA SER A 29 -14.32 -5.75 -5.38
C SER A 29 -13.00 -5.00 -5.21
N SER A 30 -12.47 -4.89 -3.99
CA SER A 30 -11.27 -4.12 -3.69
C SER A 30 -10.54 -4.67 -2.47
N GLN A 31 -9.27 -4.34 -2.35
CA GLN A 31 -8.46 -4.70 -1.19
C GLN A 31 -7.68 -3.47 -0.76
N THR A 32 -7.45 -3.35 0.54
CA THR A 32 -6.62 -2.29 1.12
C THR A 32 -5.49 -2.93 1.89
N PHE A 33 -4.27 -2.53 1.58
CA PHE A 33 -3.04 -2.99 2.22
C PHE A 33 -2.46 -1.85 3.02
N GLU A 34 -2.15 -2.09 4.29
CA GLU A 34 -1.55 -1.10 5.17
C GLU A 34 -0.11 -1.50 5.48
N TYR A 35 0.79 -0.53 5.36
CA TYR A 35 2.21 -0.68 5.65
C TYR A 35 2.61 0.35 6.71
N TYR A 36 3.31 -0.11 7.73
CA TYR A 36 3.88 0.71 8.80
C TYR A 36 5.41 0.65 8.71
N PRO A 37 6.06 1.59 7.99
CA PRO A 37 7.49 1.59 7.72
C PRO A 37 8.37 1.93 8.95
N TYR A 38 8.12 1.27 10.09
CA TYR A 38 8.94 1.35 11.29
C TYR A 38 10.29 0.63 11.10
N PRO A 39 11.41 1.18 11.60
CA PRO A 39 11.56 2.41 12.39
C PRO A 39 11.86 3.66 11.54
N TYR A 40 11.83 3.57 10.22
CA TYR A 40 12.23 4.68 9.34
C TYR A 40 11.26 5.85 9.39
N LEU A 41 9.98 5.55 9.55
CA LEU A 41 8.88 6.50 9.65
C LEU A 41 7.93 6.04 10.78
N PRO A 42 8.37 6.20 12.04
CA PRO A 42 7.51 5.92 13.18
C PRO A 42 6.34 6.90 13.09
N PHE A 43 5.11 6.42 13.26
CA PHE A 43 3.85 7.17 13.14
C PHE A 43 3.29 7.41 11.74
N SER A 44 4.03 7.06 10.68
CA SER A 44 3.46 7.10 9.33
C SER A 44 2.81 5.77 8.94
N LYS A 45 1.73 5.84 8.17
CA LYS A 45 1.06 4.68 7.54
C LYS A 45 0.92 4.91 6.05
N VAL A 46 1.27 3.91 5.25
CA VAL A 46 0.97 3.88 3.82
C VAL A 46 -0.20 2.94 3.58
N GLN A 47 -1.28 3.43 2.97
CA GLN A 47 -2.38 2.60 2.50
C GLN A 47 -2.31 2.46 0.98
N VAL A 48 -2.41 1.23 0.50
CA VAL A 48 -2.46 0.90 -0.92
C VAL A 48 -3.81 0.27 -1.22
N PHE A 49 -4.53 0.87 -2.15
CA PHE A 49 -5.83 0.40 -2.61
C PHE A 49 -5.64 -0.41 -3.89
N SER A 50 -6.23 -1.58 -3.97
CA SER A 50 -6.27 -2.38 -5.19
C SER A 50 -7.68 -2.79 -5.56
N SER A 51 -7.90 -3.01 -6.85
CA SER A 51 -9.11 -3.62 -7.38
C SER A 51 -8.71 -4.67 -8.41
N ARG A 52 -9.27 -5.87 -8.28
CA ARG A 52 -8.97 -7.02 -9.16
C ARG A 52 -7.46 -7.32 -9.28
N GLY A 53 -6.71 -7.13 -8.19
CA GLY A 53 -5.27 -7.40 -8.12
C GLY A 53 -4.37 -6.29 -8.65
N VAL A 54 -4.94 -5.15 -9.09
CA VAL A 54 -4.19 -3.99 -9.60
C VAL A 54 -4.34 -2.82 -8.65
N VAL A 55 -3.23 -2.14 -8.34
CA VAL A 55 -3.23 -0.95 -7.50
C VAL A 55 -3.93 0.20 -8.20
N THR A 56 -4.92 0.79 -7.52
CA THR A 56 -5.72 1.92 -8.01
C THR A 56 -5.42 3.21 -7.26
N GLY A 57 -4.79 3.15 -6.09
CA GLY A 57 -4.46 4.34 -5.31
C GLY A 57 -3.46 4.04 -4.20
N VAL A 58 -2.76 5.09 -3.76
CA VAL A 58 -1.84 5.06 -2.63
C VAL A 58 -2.04 6.33 -1.82
N GLU A 59 -2.23 6.20 -0.51
CA GLU A 59 -2.35 7.30 0.43
C GLU A 59 -1.32 7.14 1.55
N MET A 60 -0.75 8.24 2.00
CA MET A 60 0.18 8.27 3.12
C MET A 60 -0.38 9.16 4.20
N PHE A 61 -0.40 8.66 5.42
CA PHE A 61 -0.86 9.34 6.61
C PHE A 61 0.35 9.52 7.51
N ASP A 62 0.65 10.77 7.85
CA ASP A 62 1.64 11.15 8.86
C ASP A 62 0.86 11.77 10.03
N ASP A 63 1.20 11.35 11.26
CA ASP A 63 0.75 11.98 12.51
C ASP A 63 1.76 13.02 13.01
#